data_AF-A0A399DV95-F1
#
_entry.id   AF-A0A399DV95-F1
#
_cell.length_a   1.000
_cell.length_b   1.000
_cell.length_c   1.000
_cell.angle_alpha   90.00
_cell.angle_beta   90.00
_cell.angle_gamma   90.00
#
_symmetry.space_group_name_H-M   'P 1'
#
loop_
_entity.id
_entity.type
_entity.pdbx_description
1 polymer ?
#
loop_
_entity_poly.entity_id
_entity_poly.type
_entity_poly.pdbx_seq_one_letter_code
_entity_poly.pdbx_strand_id
1 'polypeptide(L)'
;MKKSGFTLIELLIVIAIIGILAAVLVPNLLNARRTAQIRAEEAYAQNVYKAVNAAVAENPNFAALTNSPCAGPFGGAYSPGGAPGSITTCTVTYTPATGAVVVKWTGAAGTDVTVP
;
A
#
# COMPACT_ATOMS: atom_id res chain seq x y z
N MET A 1 -56.63 11.75 2.70
CA MET A 1 -55.39 12.46 2.30
C MET A 1 -54.84 11.75 1.07
N LYS A 2 -54.79 12.39 -0.10
CA LYS A 2 -54.26 11.79 -1.33
C LYS A 2 -52.73 11.83 -1.27
N LYS A 3 -52.08 10.67 -1.22
CA LYS A 3 -50.63 10.58 -1.36
C LYS A 3 -50.27 10.93 -2.80
N SER A 4 -49.49 11.99 -3.03
CA SER A 4 -48.78 12.17 -4.29
C SER A 4 -47.74 11.04 -4.40
N GLY A 5 -47.93 10.16 -5.37
CA GLY A 5 -46.93 9.15 -5.73
C GLY A 5 -45.91 9.75 -6.70
N PHE A 6 -44.67 9.27 -6.59
CA PHE A 6 -43.63 9.52 -7.59
C PHE A 6 -44.06 8.93 -8.93
N THR A 7 -43.81 9.64 -10.03
CA THR A 7 -44.09 9.11 -11.36
C THR A 7 -42.99 8.13 -11.79
N LEU A 8 -43.35 7.10 -12.56
CA LEU A 8 -42.37 6.16 -13.12
C LEU A 8 -41.35 6.88 -14.03
N ILE A 9 -41.78 7.94 -14.72
CA ILE A 9 -40.90 8.71 -15.59
C ILE A 9 -39.89 9.54 -14.81
N GLU A 10 -40.26 10.10 -13.65
CA GLU A 10 -39.32 10.77 -12.75
C GLU A 10 -38.24 9.81 -12.26
N LEU A 11 -38.61 8.58 -11.92
CA LEU A 11 -37.63 7.59 -11.48
C LEU A 11 -36.70 7.14 -12.62
N LEU A 12 -37.23 7.04 -13.85
CA LEU A 12 -36.46 6.70 -15.05
C LEU A 12 -35.41 7.75 -15.41
N ILE A 13 -35.74 9.04 -15.36
CA ILE A 13 -34.77 10.09 -15.68
C ILE A 13 -33.65 10.16 -14.64
N VAL A 14 -33.95 9.89 -13.37
CA VAL A 14 -32.96 9.93 -12.29
C VAL A 14 -31.94 8.82 -12.46
N ILE A 15 -32.37 7.59 -12.72
CA ILE A 15 -31.42 6.49 -12.96
C ILE A 15 -30.63 6.68 -14.26
N ALA A 16 -31.20 7.34 -15.28
CA ALA A 16 -30.50 7.66 -16.51
C ALA A 16 -29.35 8.66 -16.25
N ILE A 17 -29.59 9.72 -15.49
CA ILE A 17 -28.56 10.70 -15.14
C ILE A 17 -27.49 10.07 -14.23
N ILE A 18 -27.88 9.29 -13.22
CA ILE A 18 -26.94 8.56 -12.35
C ILE A 18 -26.09 7.59 -13.19
N GLY A 19 -26.69 6.92 -14.18
CA GLY A 19 -25.99 6.01 -15.08
C GLY A 19 -24.89 6.71 -15.90
N ILE A 20 -25.19 7.89 -16.46
CA ILE A 20 -24.22 8.69 -17.23
C ILE A 20 -23.06 9.14 -16.31
N LEU A 21 -23.38 9.65 -15.12
CA LEU A 21 -22.36 10.09 -14.17
C LEU A 21 -21.49 8.93 -13.70
N ALA A 22 -22.09 7.79 -13.37
CA ALA A 22 -21.36 6.60 -12.94
C ALA A 22 -20.43 6.06 -14.03
N ALA A 23 -20.85 6.07 -15.30
CA ALA A 23 -20.04 5.58 -16.41
C ALA A 23 -18.71 6.34 -16.56
N VAL A 24 -18.70 7.65 -16.31
CA VAL A 24 -17.49 8.48 -16.39
C VAL A 24 -16.68 8.44 -15.09
N LEU A 25 -17.34 8.38 -13.94
CA LEU A 25 -16.69 8.49 -12.63
C LEU A 25 -16.02 7.18 -12.18
N VAL A 26 -16.65 6.02 -12.43
CA VAL A 26 -16.15 4.71 -11.98
C VAL A 26 -14.72 4.40 -12.46
N PRO A 27 -14.36 4.52 -13.76
CA PRO A 27 -12.99 4.18 -14.19
C PRO A 27 -11.94 5.09 -13.56
N ASN A 28 -12.24 6.39 -13.40
CA ASN A 28 -11.33 7.32 -12.75
C ASN A 28 -11.13 6.98 -11.26
N LEU A 29 -12.21 6.66 -10.56
CA LEU A 29 -12.14 6.25 -9.16
C LEU A 29 -11.31 4.97 -8.96
N LEU A 30 -11.46 3.97 -9.84
CA LEU A 30 -10.66 2.73 -9.77
C LEU A 30 -9.17 3.01 -9.96
N ASN A 31 -8.81 3.86 -10.92
CA ASN A 31 -7.41 4.26 -11.14
C ASN A 31 -6.84 5.07 -9.97
N ALA A 32 -7.60 6.00 -9.41
CA ALA A 32 -7.19 6.78 -8.24
C ALA A 32 -6.95 5.87 -7.02
N ARG A 33 -7.85 4.90 -6.76
CA ARG A 33 -7.68 3.91 -5.68
C ARG A 33 -6.43 3.06 -5.88
N ARG A 34 -6.19 2.55 -7.09
CA ARG A 34 -4.98 1.77 -7.40
C ARG A 34 -3.71 2.60 -7.20
N THR A 35 -3.70 3.85 -7.66
CA THR A 35 -2.57 4.75 -7.48
C THR A 35 -2.29 5.02 -6.00
N ALA A 36 -3.34 5.27 -5.21
CA ALA A 36 -3.20 5.47 -3.76
C ALA A 36 -2.61 4.23 -3.06
N GLN A 37 -3.04 3.02 -3.45
CA GLN A 37 -2.46 1.77 -2.94
C GLN A 37 -0.98 1.66 -3.27
N ILE A 38 -0.58 1.87 -4.54
CA ILE A 38 0.82 1.80 -4.97
C ILE A 38 1.68 2.79 -4.17
N ARG A 39 1.20 4.02 -3.96
CA ARG A 39 1.92 5.03 -3.16
C ARG A 39 2.06 4.64 -1.70
N ALA A 40 1.02 4.05 -1.11
CA ALA A 40 1.07 3.56 0.26
C ALA A 40 2.06 2.39 0.41
N GLU A 41 2.12 1.49 -0.57
CA GLU A 41 3.08 0.38 -0.61
C GLU A 41 4.52 0.87 -0.70
N GLU A 42 4.79 1.81 -1.62
CA GLU A 42 6.10 2.42 -1.81
C GLU A 42 6.55 3.16 -0.54
N ALA A 43 5.66 3.93 0.08
CA ALA A 43 5.93 4.61 1.35
C ALA A 43 6.23 3.63 2.48
N TYR A 44 5.50 2.51 2.55
CA TYR A 44 5.75 1.47 3.54
C TYR A 44 7.11 0.81 3.35
N ALA A 45 7.47 0.43 2.12
CA ALA A 45 8.77 -0.15 1.82
C ALA A 45 9.93 0.81 2.18
N GLN A 46 9.76 2.11 1.91
CA GLN A 46 10.71 3.15 2.33
C GLN A 46 10.83 3.27 3.85
N ASN A 47 9.72 3.11 4.59
CA ASN A 47 9.76 3.10 6.05
C ASN A 47 10.49 1.86 6.60
N VAL A 48 10.30 0.69 5.98
CA VAL A 48 11.05 -0.54 6.33
C VAL A 48 12.54 -0.32 6.13
N TYR A 49 12.93 0.22 4.97
CA TYR A 49 14.32 0.53 4.66
C TYR A 49 14.95 1.46 5.70
N LYS A 50 14.25 2.55 6.04
CA LYS A 50 14.72 3.51 7.06
C LYS A 50 14.82 2.88 8.45
N ALA A 51 13.85 2.05 8.83
CA ALA A 51 13.86 1.37 10.13
C ALA A 51 15.06 0.43 10.26
N VAL A 52 15.34 -0.39 9.23
CA VAL A 52 16.50 -1.28 9.22
C VAL A 52 17.80 -0.47 9.22
N ASN A 53 17.90 0.57 8.40
CA ASN A 53 19.10 1.42 8.38
C ASN A 53 19.36 2.13 9.71
N ALA A 54 18.32 2.58 10.42
CA ALA A 54 18.46 3.13 11.76
C ALA A 54 19.00 2.07 12.73
N ALA A 55 18.46 0.86 12.68
CA ALA A 55 18.88 -0.25 13.53
C ALA A 55 20.34 -0.69 13.30
N VAL A 56 20.75 -0.71 12.03
CA VAL A 56 22.13 -1.01 11.61
C VAL A 56 23.08 0.12 12.01
N ALA A 57 22.65 1.38 11.89
CA ALA A 57 23.47 2.54 12.28
C ALA A 57 23.75 2.58 13.79
N GLU A 58 22.79 2.14 14.62
CA GLU A 58 23.00 2.05 16.07
C GLU A 58 23.88 0.88 16.50
N ASN A 59 23.78 -0.25 15.80
CA ASN A 59 24.42 -1.49 16.19
C ASN A 59 25.48 -1.89 15.16
N PRO A 60 26.77 -1.62 15.39
CA PRO A 60 27.83 -1.97 14.45
C PRO A 60 27.96 -3.48 14.20
N ASN A 61 27.42 -4.31 15.10
CA ASN A 61 27.37 -5.77 15.00
C ASN A 61 25.98 -6.30 14.61
N PHE A 62 25.17 -5.50 13.91
CA PHE A 62 23.83 -5.90 13.51
C PHE A 62 23.89 -7.18 12.63
N ALA A 63 23.10 -8.19 13.01
CA ALA A 63 23.08 -9.47 12.32
C ALA A 63 22.48 -9.33 10.92
N ALA A 64 22.92 -10.18 9.98
CA ALA A 64 22.33 -10.24 8.65
C ALA A 64 20.82 -10.57 8.74
N LEU A 65 20.03 -9.93 7.88
CA LEU A 65 18.62 -10.29 7.66
C LEU A 65 18.54 -11.04 6.35
N THR A 66 17.89 -12.20 6.33
CA THR A 66 17.74 -13.02 5.13
C THR A 66 16.26 -13.27 4.87
N ASN A 67 15.68 -12.54 3.91
CA ASN A 67 14.25 -12.59 3.58
C ASN A 67 13.34 -12.45 4.83
N SER A 68 13.73 -11.61 5.78
CA SER A 68 12.98 -11.39 7.01
C SER A 68 11.69 -10.64 6.70
N PRO A 69 10.58 -10.91 7.42
CA PRO A 69 9.34 -10.18 7.20
C PRO A 69 9.52 -8.68 7.46
N CYS A 70 8.81 -7.84 6.70
CA CYS A 70 8.82 -6.38 6.89
C CYS A 70 8.17 -5.91 8.20
N ALA A 71 7.57 -6.81 8.99
CA ALA A 71 7.02 -6.49 10.29
C ALA A 71 8.15 -6.43 11.33
N GLY A 72 8.47 -5.22 11.79
CA GLY A 72 9.45 -4.97 12.85
C GLY A 72 8.96 -5.41 14.24
N PRO A 73 9.77 -5.20 15.29
CA PRO A 73 10.92 -4.28 15.30
C PRO A 73 12.21 -4.90 14.75
N PHE A 74 12.95 -4.10 13.99
CA PHE A 74 14.33 -4.36 13.58
C PHE A 74 15.25 -3.65 14.56
N GLY A 75 15.78 -4.36 15.57
CA GLY A 75 16.65 -3.78 16.61
C GLY A 75 15.97 -2.68 17.45
N GLY A 76 15.93 -2.82 18.78
CA GLY A 76 15.29 -1.81 19.63
C GLY A 76 13.82 -1.54 19.24
N ALA A 77 13.44 -0.27 19.07
CA ALA A 77 12.08 0.18 18.71
C ALA A 77 11.88 0.48 17.19
N TYR A 78 12.84 0.05 16.38
CA TYR A 78 12.88 -0.11 14.91
C TYR A 78 11.65 -0.60 14.15
N SER A 79 10.48 0.07 14.13
CA SER A 79 9.31 -0.46 13.42
C SER A 79 8.78 0.43 12.27
N PRO A 80 8.50 -0.14 11.07
CA PRO A 80 7.87 0.58 9.97
C PRO A 80 6.36 0.78 10.12
N GLY A 81 5.77 0.26 11.20
CA GLY A 81 4.33 0.30 11.44
C GLY A 81 3.57 -0.79 10.67
N GLY A 82 2.25 -0.60 10.54
CA GLY A 82 1.38 -1.55 9.86
C GLY A 82 1.51 -1.47 8.34
N ALA A 83 1.63 -2.64 7.70
CA ALA A 83 1.61 -2.73 6.24
C ALA A 83 0.22 -2.35 5.69
N PRO A 84 0.14 -1.64 4.56
CA PRO A 84 -1.13 -1.44 3.88
C PRO A 84 -1.69 -2.78 3.42
N GLY A 85 -3.02 -2.95 3.50
CA GLY A 85 -3.69 -4.21 3.18
C GLY A 85 -3.61 -4.66 1.70
N SER A 86 -2.97 -3.87 0.84
CA SER A 86 -2.68 -4.22 -0.55
C SER A 86 -1.36 -4.99 -0.72
N ILE A 87 -0.46 -4.97 0.28
CA ILE A 87 0.74 -5.81 0.30
C ILE A 87 0.35 -7.24 0.65
N THR A 88 0.74 -8.18 -0.21
CA THR A 88 0.56 -9.62 0.01
C THR A 88 1.79 -10.24 0.65
N THR A 89 2.98 -9.88 0.18
CA THR A 89 4.26 -10.34 0.75
C THR A 89 5.22 -9.17 0.82
N CYS A 90 6.02 -9.11 1.89
CA CYS A 90 7.10 -8.13 2.03
C CYS A 90 8.25 -8.77 2.81
N THR A 91 9.44 -8.69 2.24
CA THR A 91 10.67 -9.21 2.82
C THR A 91 11.77 -8.16 2.78
N VAL A 92 12.63 -8.17 3.79
CA VAL A 92 13.82 -7.34 3.88
C VAL A 92 15.05 -8.22 4.05
N THR A 93 16.10 -7.85 3.34
CA THR A 93 17.41 -8.50 3.40
C THR A 93 18.47 -7.46 3.71
N TYR A 94 19.28 -7.70 4.72
CA TYR A 94 20.43 -6.87 5.09
C TYR A 94 21.69 -7.70 5.00
N THR A 95 22.67 -7.21 4.24
CA THR A 95 23.96 -7.88 4.01
C THR A 95 25.08 -7.10 4.71
N PRO A 96 25.58 -7.54 5.88
CA PRO A 96 26.58 -6.79 6.65
C PRO A 96 27.90 -6.56 5.90
N ALA A 97 28.30 -7.48 5.03
CA ALA A 97 29.54 -7.38 4.26
C ALA A 97 29.55 -6.18 3.28
N THR A 98 28.38 -5.74 2.83
CA THR A 98 28.23 -4.62 1.87
C THR A 98 27.45 -3.44 2.44
N GLY A 99 26.84 -3.59 3.62
CA GLY A 99 25.92 -2.60 4.18
C GLY A 99 24.60 -2.45 3.41
N ALA A 100 24.33 -3.32 2.44
CA ALA A 100 23.15 -3.20 1.58
C ALA A 100 21.88 -3.68 2.30
N VAL A 101 20.84 -2.86 2.27
CA VAL A 101 19.47 -3.20 2.69
C VAL A 101 18.59 -3.24 1.44
N VAL A 102 17.87 -4.33 1.25
CA VAL A 102 16.98 -4.50 0.10
C VAL A 102 15.60 -4.88 0.62
N VAL A 103 14.60 -4.08 0.29
CA VAL A 103 13.20 -4.36 0.62
C VAL A 103 12.48 -4.81 -0.64
N LYS A 104 11.89 -6.00 -0.61
CA LYS A 104 11.07 -6.56 -1.70
C LYS A 104 9.64 -6.76 -1.25
N TRP A 105 8.67 -6.35 -2.07
CA TRP A 105 7.26 -6.59 -1.78
C TRP A 105 6.47 -6.95 -3.03
N THR A 106 5.34 -7.63 -2.80
CA THR A 106 4.32 -7.92 -3.81
C THR A 106 2.99 -7.31 -3.37
N GLY A 107 2.34 -6.57 -4.27
CA GLY A 107 1.08 -5.86 -4.01
C GLY A 107 0.46 -5.27 -5.27
N ALA A 108 -0.30 -4.18 -5.13
CA ALA A 108 -0.93 -3.45 -6.22
C ALA A 108 0.08 -2.87 -7.24
N ALA A 109 1.32 -2.62 -6.78
CA ALA A 109 2.43 -2.16 -7.62
C ALA A 109 2.98 -3.24 -8.57
N GLY A 110 2.81 -4.52 -8.22
CA GLY A 110 3.36 -5.64 -8.98
C GLY A 110 3.96 -6.72 -8.08
N THR A 111 4.67 -7.66 -8.70
CA THR A 111 5.39 -8.75 -8.02
C THR A 111 6.85 -8.39 -7.82
N ASP A 112 7.38 -8.66 -6.62
CA ASP A 112 8.79 -8.47 -6.25
C ASP A 112 9.35 -7.07 -6.58
N VAL A 113 8.52 -6.04 -6.39
CA VAL A 113 8.96 -4.65 -6.49
C VAL A 113 9.99 -4.40 -5.39
N THR A 114 11.06 -3.66 -5.72
CA THR A 114 12.22 -3.52 -4.86
C THR A 114 12.53 -2.05 -4.58
N VAL A 115 12.84 -1.74 -3.33
CA VAL A 115 13.50 -0.49 -2.92
C VAL A 115 14.94 -0.87 -2.50
N PRO A 116 15.97 -0.23 -3.09
CA PRO A 116 17.36 -0.40 -2.70
C PRO A 116 17.72 0.34 -1.41
#